data_AF-A0A2M8KH08-F1
#
_entry.id   AF-A0A2M8KH08-F1
#
_cell.length_a   1.000
_cell.length_b   1.000
_cell.length_c   1.000
_cell.angle_alpha   90.00
_cell.angle_beta   90.00
_cell.angle_gamma   90.00
#
_symmetry.space_group_name_H-M   'P 1'
#
loop_
_entity.id
_entity.type
_entity.pdbx_description
1 polymer ?
#
loop_
_entity_poly.entity_id
_entity_poly.type
_entity_poly.pdbx_seq_one_letter_code
_entity_poly.pdbx_strand_id
1 'polypeptide(L)'
;MPSINEIRQNRIKKLGRIEKKGVAPYPAKTKRTHTCREALERFEEISSKREKIFLAGRLMTVREHGGSTFCHVQDGAGRIQAYFKKDELGEKAYKFFLDSFDSGDFIEVGGTLFLTKKGEKTLLVGECRMLAKSLLPLPEKWHGLK
;
A
#
# COMPACT_ATOMS: atom_id res chain seq x y z
N MET A 1 -16.51 15.16 -11.25
CA MET A 1 -15.79 14.49 -10.16
C MET A 1 -16.80 14.11 -9.09
N PRO A 2 -16.71 12.91 -8.48
CA PRO A 2 -17.59 12.56 -7.38
C PRO A 2 -17.41 13.53 -6.22
N SER A 3 -18.50 13.88 -5.56
CA SER A 3 -18.49 14.73 -4.36
C SER A 3 -17.76 14.04 -3.21
N ILE A 4 -17.27 14.83 -2.25
CA ILE A 4 -16.62 14.31 -1.03
C ILE A 4 -17.54 13.33 -0.30
N ASN A 5 -18.85 13.60 -0.28
CA ASN A 5 -19.84 12.72 0.36
C ASN A 5 -19.99 11.39 -0.38
N GLU A 6 -20.01 11.37 -1.71
CA GLU A 6 -20.05 10.13 -2.50
C GLU A 6 -18.78 9.31 -2.33
N ILE A 7 -17.62 9.96 -2.31
CA ILE A 7 -16.33 9.31 -2.02
C ILE A 7 -16.39 8.67 -0.62
N ARG A 8 -16.81 9.43 0.39
CA ARG A 8 -16.92 8.94 1.78
C ARG A 8 -17.86 7.75 1.89
N GLN A 9 -19.03 7.83 1.27
CA GLN A 9 -20.01 6.73 1.21
C GLN A 9 -19.40 5.47 0.59
N ASN A 10 -18.66 5.61 -0.52
CA ASN A 10 -17.97 4.48 -1.14
C ASN A 10 -16.92 3.86 -0.19
N ARG A 11 -16.12 4.70 0.49
CA ARG A 11 -15.09 4.24 1.42
C ARG A 11 -15.68 3.55 2.66
N ILE A 12 -16.84 3.99 3.16
CA ILE A 12 -17.59 3.30 4.22
C ILE A 12 -18.07 1.93 3.74
N LYS A 13 -18.57 1.81 2.50
CA LYS A 13 -18.95 0.51 1.93
C LYS A 13 -17.74 -0.44 1.85
N LYS A 14 -16.57 0.08 1.47
CA LYS A 14 -15.31 -0.70 1.45
C LYS A 14 -14.87 -1.10 2.86
N LEU A 15 -15.00 -0.23 3.86
CA LEU A 15 -14.75 -0.56 5.28
C LEU A 15 -15.58 -1.76 5.71
N GLY A 16 -16.88 -1.76 5.44
CA GLY A 16 -17.75 -2.91 5.75
C GLY A 16 -17.36 -4.20 5.02
N ARG A 17 -16.75 -4.13 3.82
CA ARG A 17 -16.20 -5.32 3.13
C ARG A 17 -14.96 -5.86 3.83
N ILE A 18 -14.10 -4.99 4.34
CA ILE A 18 -12.90 -5.37 5.10
C ILE A 18 -13.30 -6.11 6.37
N GLU A 19 -14.24 -5.55 7.13
CA GLU A 19 -14.77 -6.15 8.36
C GLU A 19 -15.44 -7.50 8.11
N LYS A 20 -16.27 -7.61 7.06
CA LYS A 20 -16.92 -8.88 6.68
C LYS A 20 -15.94 -9.99 6.30
N LYS A 21 -14.72 -9.65 5.86
CA LYS A 21 -13.66 -10.63 5.61
C LYS A 21 -12.87 -11.01 6.87
N GLY A 22 -13.27 -10.52 8.05
CA GLY A 22 -12.56 -10.78 9.31
C GLY A 22 -11.23 -10.03 9.42
N VAL A 23 -10.97 -9.06 8.55
CA VAL A 23 -9.77 -8.23 8.62
C VAL A 23 -10.05 -7.03 9.51
N ALA A 24 -9.26 -6.85 10.57
CA ALA A 24 -9.35 -5.65 11.40
C ALA A 24 -8.88 -4.43 10.60
N PRO A 25 -9.73 -3.42 10.32
CA PRO A 25 -9.36 -2.23 9.55
C PRO A 25 -8.48 -1.25 10.34
N TYR A 26 -8.47 -1.39 11.68
CA TYR A 26 -7.73 -0.56 12.63
C TYR A 26 -7.01 -1.45 13.66
N PRO A 27 -6.00 -2.24 13.27
CA PRO A 27 -5.28 -3.10 14.20
C PRO A 27 -4.36 -2.30 15.15
N ALA A 28 -4.19 -2.81 16.36
CA ALA A 28 -3.32 -2.19 17.37
C ALA A 28 -1.81 -2.39 17.13
N LYS A 29 -1.42 -3.35 16.28
CA LYS A 29 -0.01 -3.73 16.05
C LYS A 29 0.31 -3.84 14.56
N THR A 30 1.53 -3.49 14.23
CA THR A 30 2.17 -3.67 12.92
C THR A 30 3.41 -4.55 13.07
N LYS A 31 3.75 -5.29 12.00
CA LYS A 31 4.99 -6.06 11.83
C LYS A 31 6.12 -5.24 11.22
N ARG A 32 5.98 -3.91 11.09
CA ARG A 32 6.98 -3.02 10.45
C ARG A 32 8.39 -3.34 10.96
N THR A 33 9.27 -3.75 10.04
CA THR A 33 10.68 -4.04 10.34
C THR A 33 11.60 -2.88 9.96
N HIS A 34 11.25 -2.13 8.91
CA HIS A 34 12.05 -1.02 8.40
C HIS A 34 11.17 0.19 8.10
N THR A 35 11.78 1.37 8.12
CA THR A 35 11.24 2.55 7.45
C THR A 35 11.51 2.50 5.95
N CYS A 36 10.75 3.28 5.18
CA CYS A 36 10.97 3.41 3.73
C CYS A 36 12.38 3.94 3.42
N ARG A 37 12.91 4.84 4.27
CA ARG A 37 14.26 5.38 4.11
C ARG A 37 15.32 4.29 4.33
N GLU A 38 15.23 3.53 5.42
CA GLU A 38 16.17 2.45 5.71
C GLU A 38 16.17 1.38 4.61
N ALA A 39 14.99 1.03 4.08
CA ALA A 39 14.86 0.08 2.97
C ALA A 39 15.55 0.58 1.69
N LEU A 40 15.58 1.90 1.46
CA LEU A 40 16.25 2.50 0.30
C LEU A 40 17.76 2.62 0.49
N GLU A 41 18.20 3.03 1.68
CA GLU A 41 19.62 3.20 2.04
C GLU A 41 20.34 1.83 2.08
N ARG A 42 19.70 0.81 2.67
CA ARG A 42 20.25 -0.56 2.80
C ARG A 42 19.77 -1.51 1.71
N PHE A 43 19.33 -0.97 0.57
CA PHE A 43 18.66 -1.75 -0.48
C PHE A 43 19.50 -2.93 -1.00
N GLU A 44 20.78 -2.72 -1.32
CA GLU A 44 21.65 -3.77 -1.86
C GLU A 44 21.90 -4.88 -0.82
N GLU A 45 22.07 -4.49 0.45
CA GLU A 45 22.28 -5.42 1.56
C GLU A 45 21.05 -6.32 1.78
N ILE A 46 19.85 -5.73 1.77
CA ILE A 46 18.59 -6.44 2.03
C ILE A 46 18.18 -7.27 0.81
N SER A 47 18.30 -6.71 -0.40
CA SER A 47 17.87 -7.39 -1.64
C SER A 47 18.76 -8.58 -1.99
N SER A 48 20.08 -8.51 -1.75
CA SER A 48 21.01 -9.63 -1.95
C SER A 48 20.69 -10.83 -1.06
N LYS A 49 20.23 -10.59 0.17
CA LYS A 49 19.79 -11.64 1.12
C LYS A 49 18.40 -12.21 0.78
N ARG A 50 17.67 -11.59 -0.15
CA ARG A 50 16.25 -11.87 -0.44
C ARG A 50 15.38 -11.89 0.82
N GLU A 51 15.73 -11.04 1.78
CA GLU A 51 15.05 -10.97 3.06
C GLU A 51 13.65 -10.40 2.89
N LYS A 52 12.67 -11.02 3.59
CA LYS A 52 11.31 -10.49 3.65
C LYS A 52 11.26 -9.36 4.68
N ILE A 53 10.99 -8.16 4.22
CA ILE A 53 10.80 -6.98 5.07
C ILE A 53 9.35 -6.54 5.10
N PHE A 54 8.97 -5.82 6.16
CA PHE A 54 7.65 -5.22 6.32
C PHE A 54 7.78 -3.72 6.43
N LEU A 55 7.06 -3.01 5.57
CA LEU A 55 6.96 -1.56 5.58
C LEU A 55 5.53 -1.16 5.93
N ALA A 56 5.39 -0.05 6.65
CA ALA A 56 4.09 0.51 6.97
C ALA A 56 4.06 1.99 6.62
N GLY A 57 3.02 2.42 5.91
CA GLY A 57 2.90 3.79 5.47
C GLY A 57 1.58 4.05 4.76
N ARG A 58 1.41 5.29 4.30
CA ARG A 58 0.27 5.72 3.53
C ARG A 58 0.38 5.28 2.07
N LEU A 59 -0.67 4.68 1.54
CA LEU A 59 -0.82 4.34 0.14
C LEU A 59 -1.05 5.62 -0.66
N MET A 60 -0.12 5.98 -1.54
CA MET A 60 -0.16 7.25 -2.27
C MET A 60 -0.72 7.07 -3.67
N THR A 61 0.12 6.91 -4.68
CA THR A 61 -0.34 6.63 -6.04
C THR A 61 -0.65 5.16 -6.20
N VAL A 62 -1.67 4.81 -6.98
CA VAL A 62 -2.05 3.43 -7.32
C VAL A 62 -2.29 3.39 -8.83
N ARG A 63 -1.57 2.52 -9.54
CA ARG A 63 -1.60 2.38 -11.00
C ARG A 63 -1.76 0.91 -11.37
N GLU A 64 -2.94 0.56 -11.86
CA GLU A 64 -3.29 -0.81 -12.24
C GLU A 64 -2.92 -1.11 -13.71
N HIS A 65 -2.43 -2.32 -13.95
CA HIS A 65 -2.03 -2.86 -15.25
C HIS A 65 -2.40 -4.36 -15.34
N GLY A 66 -3.66 -4.65 -15.66
CA GLY A 66 -4.10 -5.96 -16.20
C GLY A 66 -3.61 -7.21 -15.46
N GLY A 67 -3.51 -7.16 -14.13
CA GLY A 67 -2.97 -8.26 -13.29
C GLY A 67 -1.78 -7.85 -12.41
N SER A 68 -1.31 -6.61 -12.53
CA SER A 68 -0.35 -6.04 -11.62
C SER A 68 -0.69 -4.60 -11.25
N THR A 69 -0.22 -4.13 -10.10
CA THR A 69 -0.44 -2.76 -9.63
C THR A 69 0.85 -2.19 -9.06
N PHE A 70 1.25 -1.03 -9.55
CA PHE A 70 2.33 -0.24 -8.97
C PHE A 70 1.74 0.83 -8.08
N CYS A 71 2.25 0.94 -6.86
CA CYS A 71 1.88 1.99 -5.94
C CYS A 71 3.08 2.55 -5.21
N HIS A 72 2.87 3.61 -4.43
CA HIS A 72 3.88 4.10 -3.50
C HIS A 72 3.37 3.99 -2.08
N VAL A 73 4.22 3.48 -1.20
CA VAL A 73 4.04 3.52 0.25
C VAL A 73 4.91 4.65 0.77
N GLN A 74 4.30 5.56 1.51
CA GLN A 74 4.97 6.72 2.09
C GLN A 74 4.80 6.71 3.61
N ASP A 75 5.90 6.64 4.34
CA ASP A 75 5.93 6.85 5.79
C ASP A 75 6.48 8.24 6.12
N GLY A 76 6.76 8.48 7.42
CA GLY A 76 7.32 9.75 7.87
C GLY A 76 8.79 9.98 7.48
N ALA A 77 9.50 8.94 7.04
CA ALA A 77 10.93 9.00 6.72
C ALA A 77 11.18 9.04 5.21
N GLY A 78 10.27 8.52 4.40
CA GLY A 78 10.43 8.50 2.96
C GLY A 78 9.29 7.81 2.22
N ARG A 79 9.56 7.50 0.95
CA ARG A 79 8.60 6.88 0.04
C ARG A 79 9.30 5.84 -0.81
N ILE A 80 8.70 4.67 -0.94
CA ILE A 80 9.19 3.58 -1.78
C ILE A 80 8.08 3.06 -2.69
N GLN A 81 8.47 2.55 -3.86
CA GLN A 81 7.53 1.88 -4.75
C GLN A 81 7.20 0.49 -4.21
N ALA A 82 5.94 0.09 -4.31
CA ALA A 82 5.47 -1.25 -4.02
C ALA A 82 4.77 -1.83 -5.26
N TYR A 83 5.08 -3.08 -5.56
CA TYR A 83 4.58 -3.79 -6.72
C TYR A 83 3.76 -5.00 -6.28
N PHE A 84 2.47 -4.94 -6.62
CA PHE A 84 1.51 -6.00 -6.37
C PHE A 84 1.33 -6.80 -7.64
N LYS A 85 1.56 -8.10 -7.60
CA LYS A 85 1.33 -9.00 -8.74
C LYS A 85 0.32 -10.07 -8.35
N LYS A 86 -0.67 -10.33 -9.20
CA LYS A 86 -1.71 -11.35 -8.95
C LYS A 86 -1.11 -12.71 -8.64
N ASP A 87 -0.05 -13.11 -9.35
CA ASP A 87 0.61 -14.40 -9.19
C ASP A 87 1.33 -14.54 -7.85
N GLU A 88 1.90 -13.43 -7.34
CA GLU A 88 2.67 -13.42 -6.09
C GLU A 88 1.75 -13.35 -4.87
N LEU A 89 0.75 -12.46 -4.92
CA LEU A 89 -0.16 -12.24 -3.80
C LEU A 89 -1.31 -13.27 -3.77
N GLY A 90 -1.56 -13.94 -4.89
CA GLY A 90 -2.71 -14.80 -5.11
C GLY A 90 -3.96 -14.03 -5.52
N GLU A 91 -4.79 -14.64 -6.38
CA GLU A 91 -5.96 -14.00 -6.99
C GLU A 91 -6.94 -13.40 -5.97
N LYS A 92 -7.25 -14.13 -4.90
CA LYS A 92 -8.22 -13.69 -3.89
C LYS A 92 -7.74 -12.46 -3.13
N ALA A 93 -6.46 -12.41 -2.77
CA ALA A 93 -5.87 -11.30 -2.02
C ALA A 93 -5.61 -10.09 -2.93
N TYR A 94 -5.16 -10.31 -4.17
CA TYR A 94 -5.02 -9.24 -5.16
C TYR A 94 -6.38 -8.58 -5.49
N LYS A 95 -7.42 -9.38 -5.72
CA LYS A 95 -8.78 -8.84 -5.91
C LYS A 95 -9.26 -8.08 -4.68
N PHE A 96 -9.01 -8.62 -3.48
CA PHE A 96 -9.36 -7.92 -2.25
C PHE A 96 -8.67 -6.55 -2.12
N PHE A 97 -7.39 -6.49 -2.49
CA PHE A 97 -6.63 -5.24 -2.52
C PHE A 97 -7.29 -4.21 -3.43
N LEU A 98 -7.59 -4.56 -4.69
CA LEU A 98 -8.24 -3.66 -5.65
C LEU A 98 -9.64 -3.20 -5.17
N ASP A 99 -10.42 -4.11 -4.59
CA ASP A 99 -11.80 -3.83 -4.20
C ASP A 99 -11.93 -2.99 -2.91
N SER A 100 -10.90 -2.98 -2.06
CA SER A 100 -11.03 -2.54 -0.66
C SER A 100 -10.05 -1.44 -0.25
N PHE A 101 -8.93 -1.28 -0.95
CA PHE A 101 -7.90 -0.30 -0.63
C PHE A 101 -8.05 0.93 -1.53
N ASP A 102 -7.67 2.09 -1.00
CA ASP A 102 -7.72 3.37 -1.68
C ASP A 102 -6.47 4.20 -1.35
N SER A 103 -6.15 5.13 -2.25
CA SER A 103 -5.19 6.18 -1.95
C SER A 103 -5.58 6.92 -0.66
N GLY A 104 -4.60 7.15 0.20
CA GLY A 104 -4.75 7.72 1.53
C GLY A 104 -4.88 6.70 2.65
N ASP A 105 -5.16 5.42 2.38
CA ASP A 105 -5.17 4.38 3.42
C ASP A 105 -3.78 4.17 4.00
N PHE A 106 -3.69 3.84 5.28
CA PHE A 106 -2.45 3.33 5.87
C PHE A 106 -2.43 1.81 5.74
N ILE A 107 -1.33 1.29 5.23
CA ILE A 107 -1.16 -0.13 4.92
C ILE A 107 0.17 -0.63 5.44
N GLU A 108 0.20 -1.93 5.72
CA GLU A 108 1.41 -2.71 5.91
C GLU A 108 1.61 -3.59 4.67
N VAL A 109 2.82 -3.58 4.13
CA VAL A 109 3.21 -4.44 3.00
C VAL A 109 4.45 -5.24 3.37
N GLY A 110 4.36 -6.55 3.17
CA GLY A 110 5.44 -7.50 3.40
C GLY A 110 5.93 -8.08 2.08
N GLY A 111 7.24 -8.13 1.88
CA GLY A 111 7.79 -8.51 0.58
C GLY A 111 9.31 -8.50 0.50
N THR A 112 9.82 -8.71 -0.70
CA THR A 112 11.26 -8.69 -1.01
C THR A 112 11.60 -7.48 -1.88
N LEU A 113 12.78 -6.91 -1.69
CA LEU A 113 13.26 -5.78 -2.47
C LEU A 113 13.84 -6.25 -3.81
N PHE A 114 13.53 -5.53 -4.89
CA PHE A 114 14.09 -5.76 -6.21
C PHE A 114 14.19 -4.45 -7.00
N LEU A 115 15.06 -4.45 -8.02
CA LEU A 115 15.21 -3.32 -8.92
C LEU A 115 14.34 -3.56 -10.16
N THR A 116 13.47 -2.60 -10.49
CA THR A 116 12.67 -2.68 -11.72
C THR A 116 13.54 -2.49 -12.95
N LYS A 117 13.03 -2.85 -14.14
CA LYS A 117 13.72 -2.60 -15.42
C LYS A 117 14.03 -1.12 -15.68
N LYS A 118 13.32 -0.20 -15.00
CA LYS A 118 13.52 1.26 -15.10
C LYS A 118 14.49 1.80 -14.03
N GLY A 119 15.09 0.93 -13.22
CA GLY A 119 16.03 1.34 -12.16
C GLY A 119 15.35 1.85 -10.89
N GLU A 120 14.05 1.67 -10.72
CA GLU A 120 13.34 2.05 -9.49
C GLU A 120 13.43 0.94 -8.45
N LYS A 121 13.84 1.28 -7.22
CA LYS A 121 13.91 0.39 -6.05
C LYS A 121 12.50 0.10 -5.55
N THR A 122 12.10 -1.17 -5.56
CA THR A 122 10.71 -1.56 -5.38
C THR A 122 10.57 -2.75 -4.45
N LEU A 123 9.53 -2.75 -3.63
CA LEU A 123 9.12 -3.91 -2.84
C LEU A 123 8.15 -4.78 -3.65
N LEU A 124 8.51 -6.02 -3.96
CA LEU A 124 7.59 -7.03 -4.49
C LEU A 124 6.72 -7.54 -3.33
N VAL A 125 5.43 -7.20 -3.38
CA VAL A 125 4.50 -7.44 -2.27
C VAL A 125 3.95 -8.86 -2.33
N GLY A 126 4.26 -9.65 -1.30
CA GLY A 126 3.66 -10.98 -1.07
C GLY A 126 2.63 -11.00 0.06
N GLU A 127 2.59 -9.96 0.91
CA GLU A 127 1.58 -9.79 1.95
C GLU A 127 1.14 -8.32 2.03
N CYS A 128 -0.16 -8.08 2.20
CA CYS A 128 -0.70 -6.74 2.39
C CYS A 128 -1.79 -6.75 3.45
N ARG A 129 -1.77 -5.75 4.34
CA ARG A 129 -2.72 -5.61 5.44
C ARG A 129 -3.15 -4.15 5.62
N MET A 130 -4.43 -3.94 5.90
CA MET A 130 -4.97 -2.64 6.28
C MET A 130 -4.51 -2.26 7.70
N LEU A 131 -3.99 -1.04 7.88
CA LEU A 131 -3.66 -0.47 9.20
C LEU A 131 -4.61 0.65 9.60
N ALA A 132 -5.04 1.48 8.65
CA ALA A 132 -6.11 2.43 8.89
C ALA A 132 -6.81 2.77 7.57
N LYS A 133 -8.10 2.46 7.50
CA LYS A 133 -8.95 2.87 6.38
C LYS A 133 -9.24 4.36 6.46
N SER A 134 -8.86 5.10 5.43
CA SER A 134 -9.15 6.53 5.30
C SER A 134 -10.53 6.71 4.69
N LEU A 135 -11.41 7.47 5.35
CA LEU A 135 -12.80 7.70 4.87
C LEU A 135 -12.94 8.96 4.00
N LEU A 136 -11.90 9.78 3.92
CA LEU A 136 -11.83 10.97 3.09
C LEU A 136 -10.68 10.85 2.09
N PRO A 137 -10.79 11.47 0.91
CA PRO A 137 -9.69 11.51 -0.04
C PRO A 137 -8.51 12.34 0.48
N LEU A 138 -7.35 12.15 -0.13
CA LEU A 138 -6.22 13.07 0.06
C LEU A 138 -6.61 14.47 -0.42
N PRO A 139 -6.06 15.54 0.18
CA PRO A 139 -6.19 16.89 -0.34
C PRO A 139 -5.71 16.97 -1.80
N GLU A 140 -6.40 17.74 -2.63
CA GLU A 140 -5.95 17.96 -4.00
C GLU A 140 -4.68 18.80 -4.02
N LYS A 141 -3.71 18.38 -4.84
CA LYS A 141 -2.40 19.06 -4.97
C LYS A 141 -2.52 20.52 -5.43
N TRP A 142 -3.59 20.86 -6.15
CA TRP A 142 -3.77 22.18 -6.79
C TRP A 142 -4.33 23.24 -5.85
N HIS A 143 -5.02 22.84 -4.78
CA HIS A 143 -5.66 23.79 -3.86
C HIS A 143 -4.88 24.01 -2.57
N GLY A 144 -3.78 23.27 -2.36
CA GLY A 144 -2.96 23.34 -1.16
C GLY A 144 -3.73 22.95 0.11
N LEU A 145 -3.00 22.76 1.21
CA LEU A 145 -3.59 22.91 2.54
C LEU A 145 -3.51 24.42 2.82
N LYS A 146 -4.64 25.12 2.83
CA LYS A 146 -4.69 26.47 3.40
C LYS A 146 -4.57 26.39 4.91
#